data_AF-A0A4Y2V4P9-F1
#
_entry.id   AF-A0A4Y2V4P9-F1
#
_cell.length_a   1.000
_cell.length_b   1.000
_cell.length_c   1.000
_cell.angle_alpha   90.00
_cell.angle_beta   90.00
_cell.angle_gamma   90.00
#
_symmetry.space_group_name_H-M   'P 1'
#
loop_
_entity.id
_entity.type
_entity.pdbx_description
1 polymer ?
#
loop_
_entity_poly.entity_id
_entity_poly.type
_entity_poly.pdbx_seq_one_letter_code
_entity_poly.pdbx_strand_id
1 'polypeptide(L)'
;MAFFLLETPEKHSVVRKTAVMFVYENWNNFKDFLMEESREAYRRNMSMSQTYGTEVEILACAEKFSCSFTIFYKDHPDLKPTVIGNSPPECYILYTGPWDDGHFDVLLPMSMESSELLNYKVAMNYLRRRVSQDLGNEH
;
A
#
# COMPACT_ATOMS: atom_id res chain seq x y z
N MET A 1 4.68 -1.78 -1.98
CA MET A 1 3.30 -2.20 -2.34
C MET A 1 3.23 -3.12 -3.58
N ALA A 2 3.82 -2.77 -4.73
CA ALA A 2 3.67 -3.57 -5.96
C ALA A 2 4.15 -5.03 -5.86
N PHE A 3 5.26 -5.29 -5.15
CA PHE A 3 5.72 -6.66 -4.90
C PHE A 3 4.67 -7.52 -4.16
N PHE A 4 3.96 -6.93 -3.19
CA PHE A 4 2.88 -7.63 -2.47
C PHE A 4 1.70 -7.92 -3.40
N LEU A 5 1.22 -6.88 -4.09
CA LEU A 5 0.01 -6.93 -4.91
C LEU A 5 0.15 -7.71 -6.23
N LEU A 6 1.35 -7.75 -6.80
CA LEU A 6 1.58 -8.25 -8.16
C LEU A 6 2.78 -9.20 -8.27
N GLU A 7 3.54 -9.43 -7.20
CA GLU A 7 4.79 -10.24 -7.20
C GLU A 7 5.93 -9.65 -8.07
N THR A 8 5.76 -8.41 -8.55
CA THR A 8 6.74 -7.71 -9.39
C THR A 8 6.93 -6.26 -8.88
N PRO A 9 8.15 -5.84 -8.52
CA PRO A 9 8.43 -4.45 -8.20
C PRO A 9 8.34 -3.52 -9.43
N GLU A 10 8.50 -4.05 -10.64
CA GLU A 10 8.49 -3.30 -11.91
C GLU A 10 7.15 -2.57 -12.14
N LYS A 11 6.06 -3.05 -11.53
CA LYS A 11 4.72 -2.44 -11.63
C LYS A 11 4.44 -1.38 -10.55
N HIS A 12 5.46 -0.89 -9.85
CA HIS A 12 5.33 0.17 -8.83
C HIS A 12 4.60 1.41 -9.36
N SER A 13 4.92 1.85 -10.58
CA SER A 13 4.28 3.03 -11.19
C SER A 13 2.78 2.85 -11.41
N VAL A 14 2.34 1.64 -11.80
CA VAL A 14 0.92 1.32 -12.00
C VAL A 14 0.18 1.35 -10.67
N VAL A 15 0.68 0.60 -9.68
CA VAL A 15 0.07 0.56 -8.33
C VAL A 15 -0.02 1.95 -7.71
N ARG A 16 1.04 2.76 -7.84
CA ARG A 16 1.05 4.14 -7.38
C ARG A 16 -0.01 4.98 -8.08
N LYS A 17 -0.12 4.91 -9.42
CA LYS A 17 -1.13 5.65 -10.17
C LYS A 17 -2.54 5.26 -9.75
N THR A 18 -2.81 3.97 -9.57
CA THR A 18 -4.11 3.47 -9.11
C THR A 18 -4.44 3.97 -7.71
N ALA A 19 -3.49 3.95 -6.77
CA ALA A 19 -3.69 4.48 -5.41
C ALA A 19 -4.02 5.98 -5.43
N VAL A 20 -3.22 6.77 -6.15
CA VAL A 20 -3.44 8.22 -6.31
C VAL A 20 -4.78 8.51 -6.97
N MET A 21 -5.20 7.70 -7.94
CA MET A 21 -6.50 7.86 -8.59
C MET A 21 -7.65 7.49 -7.67
N PHE A 22 -7.49 6.44 -6.86
CA PHE A 22 -8.47 6.09 -5.84
C PHE A 22 -8.69 7.22 -4.83
N VAL A 23 -7.60 7.85 -4.35
CA VAL A 23 -7.69 9.05 -3.50
C VAL A 23 -8.39 10.20 -4.22
N TYR A 24 -8.03 10.46 -5.48
CA TYR A 24 -8.63 11.54 -6.28
C TYR A 24 -10.15 11.36 -6.46
N GLU A 25 -10.60 10.14 -6.74
CA GLU A 25 -12.01 9.80 -6.94
C GLU A 25 -12.79 9.82 -5.62
N ASN A 26 -12.14 9.45 -4.52
CA ASN A 26 -12.74 9.35 -3.19
C ASN A 26 -12.30 10.49 -2.26
N TRP A 27 -11.97 11.66 -2.81
CA TRP A 27 -11.32 12.77 -2.12
C TRP A 27 -11.90 13.10 -0.74
N ASN A 28 -13.23 13.07 -0.59
CA ASN A 28 -13.89 13.40 0.67
C ASN A 28 -13.51 12.47 1.83
N ASN A 29 -13.05 11.26 1.55
CA ASN A 29 -12.60 10.30 2.55
C ASN A 29 -11.14 10.54 2.97
N PHE A 30 -10.36 11.24 2.14
CA PHE A 30 -8.90 11.36 2.29
C PHE A 30 -8.42 12.78 2.60
N LYS A 31 -9.19 13.80 2.24
CA LYS A 31 -8.79 15.21 2.31
C LYS A 31 -8.29 15.67 3.68
N ASP A 32 -8.81 15.09 4.77
CA ASP A 32 -8.46 15.49 6.13
C ASP A 32 -7.08 14.92 6.58
N PHE A 33 -6.52 13.98 5.81
CA PHE A 33 -5.18 13.42 6.02
C PHE A 33 -4.13 14.05 5.11
N LEU A 34 -4.52 14.97 4.22
CA LEU A 34 -3.67 15.54 3.18
C LEU A 34 -3.45 17.04 3.43
N MET A 35 -2.30 17.54 2.98
CA MET A 35 -1.98 18.97 3.09
C MET A 35 -2.54 19.78 1.92
N GLU A 36 -2.87 19.11 0.82
CA GLU A 36 -3.35 19.74 -0.39
C GLU A 36 -4.80 20.20 -0.28
N GLU A 37 -5.05 21.44 -0.70
CA GLU A 37 -6.37 22.08 -0.59
C GLU A 37 -7.43 21.49 -1.53
N SER A 38 -7.03 20.67 -2.51
CA SER A 38 -7.92 20.08 -3.52
C SER A 38 -7.35 18.78 -4.09
N ARG A 39 -8.25 17.91 -4.57
CA ARG A 39 -7.85 16.68 -5.28
C ARG A 39 -7.00 16.97 -6.52
N GLU A 40 -7.21 18.09 -7.22
CA GLU A 40 -6.40 18.49 -8.37
C GLU A 40 -4.99 18.93 -7.96
N ALA A 41 -4.84 19.59 -6.80
CA ALA A 41 -3.54 19.91 -6.23
C ALA A 41 -2.80 18.63 -5.81
N TYR A 42 -3.47 17.72 -5.09
CA TYR A 42 -2.94 16.42 -4.71
C TYR A 42 -2.47 15.61 -5.93
N ARG A 43 -3.32 15.45 -6.95
CA ARG A 43 -2.94 14.71 -8.17
C ARG A 43 -1.72 15.31 -8.87
N ARG A 44 -1.62 16.65 -8.92
CA ARG A 44 -0.44 17.32 -9.48
C ARG A 44 0.79 17.07 -8.64
N ASN A 45 0.70 17.20 -7.31
CA ASN A 45 1.81 16.94 -6.40
C ASN A 45 2.33 15.50 -6.55
N MET A 46 1.42 14.52 -6.52
CA MET A 46 1.76 13.10 -6.63
C MET A 46 2.30 12.65 -7.99
N SER A 47 2.10 13.47 -9.03
CA SER A 47 2.63 13.23 -10.38
C SER A 47 4.11 13.63 -10.55
N MET A 48 4.69 14.36 -9.59
CA MET A 48 6.10 14.75 -9.66
C MET A 48 7.02 13.57 -9.31
N SER A 49 8.16 13.50 -9.98
CA SER A 49 9.11 12.37 -9.91
C SER A 49 9.82 12.20 -8.56
N GLN A 50 9.69 13.14 -7.63
CA GLN A 50 10.34 13.14 -6.31
C GLN A 50 9.35 13.17 -5.16
N THR A 51 8.04 13.05 -5.42
CA THR A 51 7.05 13.01 -4.34
C THR A 51 7.01 11.60 -3.76
N TYR A 52 7.21 11.46 -2.46
CA TYR A 52 7.10 10.18 -1.77
C TYR A 52 5.64 9.83 -1.49
N GLY A 53 5.34 8.52 -1.49
CA GLY A 53 4.06 8.05 -0.98
C GLY A 53 4.09 8.04 0.54
N THR A 54 3.00 8.47 1.14
CA THR A 54 2.75 8.52 2.58
C THR A 54 1.83 7.38 3.00
N GLU A 55 1.44 7.37 4.28
CA GLU A 55 0.44 6.44 4.80
C GLU A 55 -0.92 6.56 4.10
N VAL A 56 -1.24 7.71 3.50
CA VAL A 56 -2.48 7.91 2.73
C VAL A 56 -2.53 7.00 1.50
N GLU A 57 -1.42 6.86 0.76
CA GLU A 57 -1.37 5.95 -0.39
C GLU A 57 -1.46 4.48 0.05
N ILE A 58 -0.95 4.14 1.24
CA ILE A 58 -1.07 2.79 1.81
C ILE A 58 -2.53 2.51 2.17
N LEU A 59 -3.21 3.45 2.82
CA LEU A 59 -4.63 3.35 3.15
C LEU A 59 -5.48 3.23 1.88
N ALA A 60 -5.23 4.08 0.87
CA ALA A 60 -5.91 4.00 -0.41
C ALA A 60 -5.71 2.64 -1.10
N CYS A 61 -4.50 2.09 -1.08
CA CYS A 61 -4.24 0.74 -1.57
C CYS A 61 -4.99 -0.33 -0.77
N ALA A 62 -5.02 -0.22 0.56
CA ALA A 62 -5.70 -1.16 1.44
C ALA A 62 -7.21 -1.21 1.14
N GLU A 63 -7.84 -0.04 1.00
CA GLU A 63 -9.27 0.07 0.67
C GLU A 63 -9.56 -0.42 -0.75
N LYS A 64 -8.85 0.09 -1.76
CA LYS A 64 -9.06 -0.26 -3.18
C LYS A 64 -8.94 -1.77 -3.42
N PHE A 65 -7.95 -2.41 -2.79
CA PHE A 65 -7.69 -3.83 -3.01
C PHE A 65 -8.16 -4.73 -1.88
N SER A 66 -8.97 -4.21 -0.93
CA SER A 66 -9.49 -4.95 0.23
C SER A 66 -8.43 -5.83 0.88
N CYS A 67 -7.32 -5.22 1.29
CA CYS A 67 -6.24 -5.87 2.03
C CYS A 67 -5.88 -5.04 3.27
N SER A 68 -4.92 -5.49 4.06
CA SER A 68 -4.37 -4.73 5.18
C SER A 68 -2.86 -4.65 5.12
N PHE A 69 -2.30 -3.66 5.81
CA PHE A 69 -0.87 -3.46 5.96
C PHE A 69 -0.53 -3.30 7.44
N THR A 70 0.52 -3.97 7.89
CA THR A 70 1.14 -3.72 9.19
C THR A 70 2.52 -3.14 8.97
N ILE A 71 2.72 -1.93 9.49
CA ILE A 71 3.92 -1.12 9.31
C ILE A 71 4.77 -1.22 10.57
N PHE A 72 5.99 -1.72 10.43
CA PHE A 72 7.02 -1.69 11.47
C PHE A 72 7.99 -0.53 11.20
N TYR A 73 8.50 0.12 12.25
CA TYR A 73 9.38 1.28 12.11
C TYR A 73 10.79 0.91 12.58
N LYS A 74 11.75 0.84 11.64
CA LYS A 74 13.13 0.39 11.93
C LYS A 74 13.89 1.40 12.78
N ASP A 75 13.82 2.67 12.42
CA ASP A 75 14.58 3.76 13.07
C ASP A 75 13.83 4.37 14.27
N HIS A 76 12.62 3.88 14.53
CA HIS A 76 11.76 4.29 15.65
C HIS A 76 11.19 3.05 16.38
N PRO A 77 12.04 2.22 17.00
CA PRO A 77 11.62 0.94 17.58
C PRO A 77 10.66 1.06 18.77
N ASP A 78 10.58 2.24 19.39
CA ASP A 78 9.65 2.51 20.48
C ASP A 78 8.20 2.70 19.99
N LEU A 79 8.01 2.92 18.68
CA LEU A 79 6.68 3.03 18.08
C LEU A 79 6.04 1.65 17.95
N LYS A 80 4.77 1.57 18.32
CA LYS A 80 3.97 0.38 18.04
C LYS A 80 3.74 0.26 16.54
N PRO A 81 3.66 -0.97 16.00
CA PRO A 81 3.30 -1.16 14.61
C PRO A 81 1.94 -0.53 14.28
N THR A 82 1.84 0.12 13.13
CA THR A 82 0.60 0.71 12.63
C THR A 82 -0.10 -0.28 11.73
N VAL A 83 -1.37 -0.57 12.01
CA VAL A 83 -2.21 -1.44 11.17
C VAL A 83 -3.15 -0.57 10.35
N ILE A 84 -3.10 -0.72 9.03
CA ILE A 84 -3.93 -0.01 8.06
C ILE A 84 -4.83 -1.03 7.35
N GLY A 85 -6.14 -0.77 7.33
CA GLY A 85 -7.13 -1.69 6.79
C GLY A 85 -7.49 -2.83 7.75
N ASN A 86 -8.47 -3.64 7.37
CA ASN A 86 -9.04 -4.70 8.21
C ASN A 86 -9.39 -5.98 7.45
N SER A 87 -8.88 -6.13 6.23
CA SER A 87 -9.23 -7.22 5.32
C SER A 87 -8.01 -8.09 5.02
N PRO A 88 -8.12 -9.43 5.08
CA PRO A 88 -7.04 -10.30 4.61
C PRO A 88 -6.93 -10.26 3.07
N PRO A 89 -5.73 -10.48 2.51
CA PRO A 89 -4.48 -10.81 3.20
C PRO A 89 -3.77 -9.57 3.77
N GLU A 90 -3.00 -9.80 4.84
CA GLU A 90 -2.19 -8.76 5.49
C GLU A 90 -0.78 -8.69 4.88
N CYS A 91 -0.31 -7.49 4.58
CA CYS A 91 1.05 -7.20 4.14
C CYS A 91 1.86 -6.66 5.32
N TYR A 92 2.98 -7.30 5.63
CA TYR A 92 3.94 -6.74 6.58
C TYR A 92 4.94 -5.87 5.82
N ILE A 93 5.12 -4.62 6.26
CA ILE A 93 6.09 -3.71 5.67
C ILE A 93 6.98 -3.09 6.75
N LEU A 94 8.23 -2.82 6.40
CA LEU A 94 9.21 -2.16 7.24
C LEU A 94 9.49 -0.76 6.69
N TYR A 95 9.23 0.24 7.50
CA TYR A 95 9.57 1.63 7.24
C TYR A 95 10.97 1.93 7.76
N THR A 96 11.81 2.55 6.92
CA THR A 96 13.19 2.97 7.24
C THR A 96 13.43 4.37 6.70
N GLY A 97 14.05 5.24 7.48
CA GLY A 97 14.38 6.62 7.10
C GLY A 97 13.52 7.70 7.76
N PRO A 98 13.73 8.96 7.38
CA PRO A 98 12.98 10.10 7.91
C PRO A 98 11.54 10.14 7.37
N TRP A 99 10.59 10.68 8.14
CA TRP A 99 9.16 10.73 7.83
C TRP A 99 8.81 11.19 6.41
N ASP A 100 9.59 12.13 5.85
CA ASP A 100 9.33 12.75 4.55
C ASP A 100 9.99 12.03 3.36
N ASP A 101 10.94 11.13 3.60
CA ASP A 101 11.77 10.45 2.58
C ASP A 101 12.13 9.02 3.02
N GLY A 102 11.19 8.36 3.69
CA GLY A 102 11.40 6.98 4.16
C GLY A 102 11.09 5.95 3.08
N HIS A 103 11.72 4.80 3.19
CA HIS A 103 11.53 3.65 2.34
C HIS A 103 10.62 2.61 3.01
N PHE A 104 9.80 1.93 2.20
CA PHE A 104 8.98 0.80 2.64
C PHE A 104 9.43 -0.50 1.98
N ASP A 105 9.93 -1.44 2.79
CA ASP A 105 10.30 -2.79 2.38
C ASP A 105 9.22 -3.80 2.74
N VAL A 106 8.95 -4.79 1.88
CA VAL A 106 8.01 -5.86 2.20
C VAL A 106 8.71 -6.93 3.05
N LEU A 107 8.11 -7.28 4.19
CA LEU A 107 8.55 -8.36 5.04
C LEU A 107 7.82 -9.65 4.67
N LEU A 108 8.58 -10.74 4.53
CA LEU A 108 8.03 -12.07 4.36
C LEU A 108 8.12 -12.84 5.68
N PRO A 109 7.03 -13.46 6.15
CA PRO A 109 7.07 -14.24 7.37
C PRO A 109 7.99 -15.47 7.18
N MET A 110 9.03 -15.57 8.01
CA MET A 110 10.02 -16.66 7.94
C MET A 110 9.60 -17.92 8.72
N SER A 111 8.75 -17.77 9.74
CA SER A 111 8.24 -18.86 10.56
C SER A 111 6.76 -18.66 10.84
N MET A 112 5.93 -19.45 10.20
CA MET A 112 4.51 -19.61 10.47
C MET A 112 4.24 -21.11 10.60
N GLU A 113 3.22 -21.49 11.37
CA GLU A 113 2.75 -22.86 11.33
C GLU A 113 2.35 -23.24 9.90
N SER A 114 2.56 -24.49 9.50
CA SER A 114 2.42 -24.89 8.09
C SER A 114 1.02 -24.62 7.53
N SER A 115 -0.01 -24.70 8.36
CA SER A 115 -1.41 -24.35 8.01
C SER A 115 -1.61 -22.86 7.81
N GLU A 116 -0.99 -22.01 8.63
CA GLU A 116 -1.08 -20.55 8.52
C GLU A 116 -0.36 -20.05 7.28
N LEU A 117 0.83 -20.59 7.00
CA LEU A 117 1.58 -20.29 5.79
C LEU A 117 0.80 -20.68 4.53
N LEU A 118 0.10 -21.81 4.54
CA LEU A 118 -0.75 -22.24 3.43
C LEU A 118 -1.91 -21.27 3.22
N ASN A 119 -2.62 -20.91 4.29
CA ASN A 119 -3.73 -19.95 4.24
C ASN A 119 -3.27 -18.58 3.73
N TYR A 120 -2.12 -18.11 4.21
CA TYR A 120 -1.50 -16.87 3.75
C TYR A 120 -1.20 -16.93 2.25
N LYS A 121 -0.54 -17.99 1.77
CA LYS A 121 -0.23 -18.17 0.33
C LYS A 121 -1.50 -18.21 -0.54
N VAL A 122 -2.55 -18.87 -0.07
CA VAL A 122 -3.84 -18.93 -0.79
C VAL A 122 -4.47 -17.55 -0.88
N ALA A 123 -4.55 -16.83 0.24
CA ALA A 123 -5.10 -15.47 0.28
C ALA A 123 -4.30 -14.50 -0.60
N MET A 124 -2.97 -14.59 -0.58
CA MET A 124 -2.07 -13.83 -1.45
C MET A 124 -2.30 -14.10 -2.94
N ASN A 125 -2.42 -15.38 -3.32
CA ASN A 125 -2.69 -15.74 -4.71
C ASN A 125 -4.06 -15.24 -5.18
N TYR A 126 -5.07 -15.30 -4.31
CA TYR A 126 -6.39 -14.75 -4.60
C TYR A 126 -6.33 -13.23 -4.79
N LEU A 127 -5.68 -12.50 -3.88
CA LEU A 127 -5.47 -11.05 -4.00
C LEU A 127 -4.79 -10.71 -5.32
N ARG A 128 -3.65 -11.34 -5.63
CA ARG A 128 -2.86 -11.06 -6.85
C ARG A 128 -3.65 -11.29 -8.13
N ARG A 129 -4.47 -12.35 -8.17
CA ARG A 129 -5.37 -12.61 -9.31
C ARG A 129 -6.40 -11.51 -9.47
N ARG A 130 -7.07 -11.11 -8.39
CA ARG A 130 -8.06 -10.03 -8.40
C ARG A 130 -7.43 -8.70 -8.82
N VAL A 131 -6.29 -8.33 -8.24
CA VAL A 131 -5.57 -7.09 -8.60
C VAL A 131 -5.15 -7.11 -10.07
N SER A 132 -4.63 -8.23 -10.56
CA SER A 132 -4.22 -8.35 -11.96
C SER A 132 -5.40 -8.22 -12.94
N GLN A 133 -6.57 -8.72 -12.56
CA GLN A 133 -7.81 -8.54 -13.34
C GLN A 133 -8.31 -7.11 -13.31
N ASP A 134 -8.35 -6.49 -12.12
CA ASP A 134 -8.79 -5.11 -11.94
C ASP A 134 -7.92 -4.15 -12.76
N LEU A 135 -6.60 -4.25 -12.64
CA LEU A 135 -5.65 -3.43 -13.41
C LEU A 135 -5.59 -3.79 -14.91
N GLY A 136 -5.95 -5.02 -15.28
CA GLY A 136 -5.99 -5.45 -16.68
C GLY A 136 -7.22 -4.96 -17.45
N ASN A 137 -8.29 -4.60 -16.73
CA ASN A 137 -9.53 -4.06 -17.31
C ASN A 137 -9.51 -2.52 -17.46
N GLU A 138 -8.45 -1.85 -17.00
CA GLU A 138 -8.27 -0.39 -17.09
C GLU A 138 -7.55 0.07 -18.39
N HIS A 139 -7.56 -0.75 -19.45
CA HIS A 139 -6.95 -0.50 -20.77
C HIS A 139 -7.93 -0.76 -21.91
#